data_AF-G5IIM0-F1
#
_entry.id   AF-G5IIM0-F1
#
_cell.length_a   1.000
_cell.length_b   1.000
_cell.length_c   1.000
_cell.angle_alpha   90.00
_cell.angle_beta   90.00
_cell.angle_gamma   90.00
#
_symmetry.space_group_name_H-M   'P 1'
#
loop_
_entity.id
_entity.type
_entity.pdbx_description
1 polymer ?
#
loop_
_entity_poly.entity_id
_entity_poly.type
_entity_poly.pdbx_seq_one_letter_code
_entity_poly.pdbx_strand_id
1 'polypeptide(L)'
;MSMAFADFAERLVPISDFSQGRAGKIFSDVAENNNEYIILKNNQPTAVLLSIKEYKAMQEKLAKMDRLLEYVENIRLLQMAKDRASDNSIPFEDLVMEDGFTMEEIRELAKSVEFD
;
A
#
# COMPACT_ATOMS: atom_id res chain seq x y z
N MET A 1 4.30 -34.96 9.76
CA MET A 1 4.51 -33.89 8.76
C MET A 1 3.16 -33.21 8.60
N SER A 2 3.05 -31.88 8.82
CA SER A 2 1.74 -31.22 8.81
C SER A 2 1.15 -31.21 7.41
N MET A 3 -0.18 -31.32 7.32
CA MET A 3 -0.93 -31.34 6.05
C MET A 3 -0.60 -30.12 5.18
N ALA A 4 -0.42 -28.95 5.80
CA ALA A 4 -0.05 -27.71 5.13
C ALA A 4 1.33 -27.76 4.44
N PHE A 5 2.29 -28.54 4.95
CA PHE A 5 3.59 -28.69 4.30
C PHE A 5 3.52 -29.59 3.06
N ALA A 6 2.63 -30.59 3.08
CA ALA A 6 2.39 -31.45 1.92
C ALA A 6 1.72 -30.66 0.79
N ASP A 7 0.68 -29.90 1.10
CA ASP A 7 -0.03 -29.04 0.14
C ASP A 7 0.90 -27.98 -0.47
N PHE A 8 1.82 -27.43 0.31
CA PHE A 8 2.82 -26.48 -0.19
C PHE A 8 3.83 -27.14 -1.12
N ALA A 9 4.33 -28.33 -0.76
CA ALA A 9 5.28 -29.08 -1.58
C ALA A 9 4.67 -29.50 -2.94
N GLU A 10 3.38 -29.85 -2.97
CA GLU A 10 2.65 -30.20 -4.20
C GLU A 10 2.50 -29.01 -5.16
N ARG A 11 2.64 -27.78 -4.66
CA ARG A 11 2.59 -26.55 -5.47
C ARG A 11 3.95 -26.13 -6.03
N LEU A 12 5.04 -26.81 -5.67
CA LEU A 12 6.38 -26.51 -6.18
C LEU A 12 6.63 -27.26 -7.49
N VAL A 13 6.83 -26.51 -8.58
CA VAL A 13 7.03 -27.08 -9.92
C VAL A 13 8.38 -26.66 -10.49
N PRO A 14 9.32 -27.58 -10.73
CA PRO A 14 10.54 -27.29 -11.47
C PRO A 14 10.24 -26.79 -12.88
N ILE A 15 11.00 -25.80 -13.36
CA ILE A 15 10.82 -25.26 -14.71
C ILE A 15 10.97 -26.31 -15.82
N SER A 16 11.70 -27.40 -15.56
CA SER A 16 11.84 -28.55 -16.46
C SER A 16 10.53 -29.27 -16.74
N ASP A 17 9.56 -29.20 -15.83
CA ASP A 17 8.27 -29.91 -15.97
C ASP A 17 7.46 -29.32 -17.13
N PHE A 18 7.68 -28.03 -17.43
CA PHE A 18 7.05 -27.36 -18.56
C PHE A 18 7.61 -27.83 -19.92
N SER A 19 8.88 -28.26 -19.99
CA SER A 19 9.47 -28.77 -21.24
C SER A 19 9.30 -30.28 -21.42
N GLN A 20 9.03 -31.03 -20.35
CA GLN A 20 8.85 -32.48 -20.37
C GLN A 20 7.41 -32.93 -20.68
N GLY A 21 6.61 -32.09 -21.33
CA GLY A 21 5.24 -32.42 -21.73
C GLY A 21 4.19 -32.38 -20.60
N ARG A 22 4.56 -31.97 -19.38
CA ARG A 22 3.60 -31.77 -18.26
C ARG A 22 2.95 -30.39 -18.27
N ALA A 23 3.42 -29.46 -19.10
CA ALA A 23 2.87 -28.12 -19.25
C ALA A 23 1.34 -28.10 -19.43
N GLY A 24 0.80 -28.92 -20.34
CA GLY A 24 -0.64 -28.93 -20.62
C GLY A 24 -1.48 -29.22 -19.38
N LYS A 25 -1.10 -30.25 -18.60
CA LYS A 25 -1.80 -30.61 -17.36
C LYS A 25 -1.70 -29.49 -16.31
N ILE A 26 -0.52 -28.88 -16.16
CA ILE A 26 -0.31 -27.77 -15.20
C ILE A 26 -1.19 -26.57 -15.58
N PHE A 27 -1.18 -26.17 -16.85
CA PHE A 27 -1.99 -25.02 -17.29
C PHE A 27 -3.50 -25.29 -17.21
N SER A 28 -3.96 -26.49 -17.56
CA SER A 28 -5.37 -26.88 -17.39
C SER A 28 -5.78 -26.84 -15.92
N ASP A 29 -4.95 -27.36 -15.02
CA ASP A 29 -5.25 -27.38 -13.59
C ASP A 29 -5.33 -25.96 -13.00
N VAL A 30 -4.42 -25.06 -13.39
CA VAL A 30 -4.48 -23.64 -13.00
C VAL A 30 -5.75 -22.98 -13.54
N ALA A 31 -6.11 -23.23 -14.80
CA ALA A 31 -7.25 -22.60 -15.44
C ALA A 31 -8.60 -23.08 -14.88
N GLU A 32 -8.73 -24.38 -14.61
CA GLU A 32 -10.00 -25.02 -14.23
C GLU A 32 -10.20 -25.05 -12.71
N ASN A 33 -9.15 -25.36 -11.95
CA ASN A 33 -9.23 -25.55 -10.50
C ASN A 33 -8.79 -24.32 -9.69
N ASN A 34 -8.33 -23.25 -10.36
CA ASN A 34 -7.74 -22.05 -9.73
C ASN A 34 -6.59 -22.39 -8.76
N ASN A 35 -5.82 -23.43 -9.08
CA ASN A 35 -4.61 -23.76 -8.33
C ASN A 35 -3.50 -22.75 -8.65
N GLU A 36 -2.63 -22.55 -7.65
CA GLU A 36 -1.45 -21.69 -7.75
C GLU A 36 -0.20 -22.55 -7.63
N TYR A 37 0.75 -22.34 -8.54
CA TYR A 37 2.02 -23.06 -8.54
C TYR A 37 3.19 -22.09 -8.40
N ILE A 38 4.17 -22.48 -7.59
CA ILE A 38 5.44 -21.78 -7.47
C ILE A 38 6.45 -22.48 -8.38
N ILE A 39 6.98 -21.74 -9.34
CA ILE A 39 7.95 -22.23 -10.32
C ILE A 39 9.36 -22.13 -9.72
N LEU A 40 10.07 -23.25 -9.75
CA LEU A 40 11.46 -23.36 -9.30
C LEU A 40 12.43 -23.36 -10.48
N LYS A 41 13.46 -22.52 -10.44
CA LYS A 41 14.63 -22.58 -11.33
C LYS A 41 15.87 -22.84 -10.47
N ASN A 42 16.63 -23.89 -10.78
CA ASN A 42 17.78 -24.32 -9.96
C ASN A 42 17.41 -24.47 -8.46
N ASN A 43 16.25 -25.07 -8.17
CA ASN A 43 15.68 -25.23 -6.84
C ASN A 43 15.38 -23.93 -6.07
N GLN A 44 15.35 -22.78 -6.76
CA GLN A 44 14.97 -21.49 -6.18
C GLN A 44 13.61 -21.02 -6.71
N PRO A 45 12.67 -20.62 -5.83
CA PRO A 45 11.43 -19.96 -6.23
C PRO A 45 11.71 -18.74 -7.11
N THR A 46 11.17 -18.74 -8.32
CA THR A 46 11.48 -17.70 -9.32
C THR A 46 10.23 -16.99 -9.82
N ALA A 47 9.11 -17.71 -9.92
CA ALA A 47 7.86 -17.16 -10.43
C ALA A 47 6.66 -17.88 -9.81
N VAL A 48 5.48 -17.29 -9.96
CA VAL A 48 4.20 -17.90 -9.59
C VAL A 48 3.35 -18.00 -10.85
N LEU A 49 2.71 -19.15 -11.03
CA LEU A 49 1.72 -19.39 -12.06
C LEU A 49 0.34 -19.44 -11.42
N LEU A 50 -0.55 -18.60 -11.93
CA LEU A 50 -1.93 -18.45 -11.47
C LEU A 50 -2.84 -18.16 -12.67
N SER A 51 -4.14 -18.38 -12.51
CA SER A 51 -5.10 -18.20 -13.60
C SER A 51 -5.32 -16.72 -13.91
N ILE A 52 -5.65 -16.39 -15.17
CA ILE A 52 -5.97 -15.00 -15.55
C ILE A 52 -7.13 -14.45 -14.71
N LYS A 53 -8.09 -15.31 -14.36
CA LYS A 53 -9.22 -14.96 -13.50
C LYS A 53 -8.73 -14.53 -12.12
N GLU A 54 -7.86 -15.33 -11.50
CA GLU A 54 -7.32 -15.03 -10.18
C GLU A 54 -6.45 -13.77 -10.20
N TYR A 55 -5.62 -13.61 -11.25
CA TYR A 55 -4.83 -12.39 -11.44
C TYR A 55 -5.72 -11.14 -11.45
N LYS A 56 -6.80 -11.15 -12.23
CA LYS A 56 -7.73 -10.03 -12.32
C LYS A 56 -8.44 -9.77 -11.00
N ALA A 57 -8.92 -10.82 -10.32
CA ALA A 57 -9.57 -10.69 -9.02
C ALA A 57 -8.63 -10.07 -7.97
N MET A 58 -7.35 -10.46 -7.98
CA MET A 58 -6.33 -9.86 -7.11
C MET A 58 -6.12 -8.38 -7.44
N GLN A 59 -6.01 -8.01 -8.71
CA GLN A 59 -5.87 -6.60 -9.15
C GLN A 59 -7.08 -5.76 -8.73
N GLU A 60 -8.30 -6.27 -8.90
CA GLU A 60 -9.53 -5.59 -8.48
C GLU A 60 -9.57 -5.40 -6.95
N LYS A 61 -9.15 -6.43 -6.20
CA LYS A 61 -9.05 -6.36 -4.74
C LYS A 61 -8.03 -5.30 -4.30
N LEU A 62 -6.85 -5.27 -4.93
CA LEU A 62 -5.82 -4.25 -4.65
C LEU A 62 -6.34 -2.84 -4.91
N ALA A 63 -6.95 -2.60 -6.08
CA ALA A 63 -7.53 -1.30 -6.40
C ALA A 63 -8.65 -0.88 -5.42
N LYS A 64 -9.44 -1.83 -4.94
CA LYS A 64 -10.44 -1.57 -3.88
C LYS A 64 -9.78 -1.22 -2.55
N MET A 65 -8.69 -1.90 -2.19
CA MET A 65 -7.95 -1.60 -0.96
C MET A 65 -7.34 -0.20 -1.01
N ASP A 66 -6.75 0.21 -2.12
CA ASP A 66 -6.21 1.57 -2.29
C ASP A 66 -7.27 2.65 -2.06
N ARG A 67 -8.47 2.47 -2.64
CA ARG A 67 -9.60 3.39 -2.43
C ARG A 67 -10.06 3.43 -0.97
N LEU A 68 -10.04 2.29 -0.27
CA LEU A 68 -10.39 2.24 1.14
C LEU A 68 -9.35 2.97 2.00
N LEU A 69 -8.06 2.85 1.68
CA LEU A 69 -7.00 3.59 2.36
C LEU A 69 -7.16 5.10 2.16
N GLU A 70 -7.46 5.55 0.94
CA GLU A 70 -7.74 6.96 0.66
C GLU A 70 -8.94 7.48 1.46
N TYR A 71 -10.02 6.68 1.54
CA TYR A 71 -11.20 7.05 2.33
C TYR A 71 -10.88 7.17 3.83
N VAL A 72 -10.10 6.23 4.37
CA VAL A 72 -9.65 6.28 5.78
C VAL A 72 -8.79 7.51 6.05
N GLU A 73 -7.86 7.85 5.16
CA GLU A 73 -7.03 9.05 5.33
C GLU A 73 -7.88 10.32 5.26
N ASN A 74 -8.85 10.40 4.34
CA ASN A 74 -9.76 11.54 4.27
C ASN A 74 -10.58 11.74 5.55
N ILE A 75 -11.05 10.66 6.17
CA ILE A 75 -11.71 10.73 7.49
C ILE A 75 -10.76 11.26 8.54
N ARG A 76 -9.51 10.76 8.57
CA ARG A 76 -8.49 11.19 9.52
C ARG A 76 -8.20 12.69 9.38
N LEU A 77 -8.01 13.17 8.16
CA LEU A 77 -7.78 14.58 7.86
C LEU A 77 -8.98 15.46 8.25
N LEU A 78 -10.20 15.00 7.99
CA LEU A 78 -11.41 15.70 8.40
C LEU A 78 -11.50 15.82 9.93
N GLN A 79 -11.15 14.77 10.66
CA GLN A 79 -11.11 14.81 12.12
C GLN A 79 -10.09 15.85 12.61
N MET A 80 -8.86 15.81 12.07
CA MET A 80 -7.83 16.80 12.41
C MET A 80 -8.26 18.24 12.09
N ALA A 81 -8.98 18.45 11.00
CA ALA A 81 -9.52 19.77 10.65
C ALA A 81 -10.61 20.22 11.64
N LYS A 82 -11.49 19.31 12.07
CA LYS A 82 -12.50 19.60 13.09
C LYS A 82 -11.89 19.91 14.45
N ASP A 83 -10.87 19.15 14.85
CA ASP A 83 -10.18 19.37 16.13
C ASP A 83 -9.54 20.77 16.15
N ARG A 84 -8.85 21.16 15.06
CA ARG A 84 -8.30 22.53 14.90
C ARG A 84 -9.36 23.62 14.84
N ALA A 85 -10.52 23.32 14.25
CA ALA A 85 -11.64 24.26 14.21
C ALA A 85 -12.34 24.39 15.57
N SER A 86 -12.24 23.36 16.43
CA SER A 86 -12.76 23.38 17.79
C SER A 86 -11.78 23.97 18.80
N ASP A 87 -10.49 23.98 18.49
CA ASP A 87 -9.50 24.73 19.26
C ASP A 87 -9.82 26.22 19.16
N ASN A 88 -9.74 26.90 20.31
CA ASN A 88 -9.85 28.36 20.36
C ASN A 88 -8.64 28.95 19.61
N SER A 89 -8.82 29.27 18.34
CA SER A 89 -7.86 30.08 17.61
C SER A 89 -7.94 31.51 18.11
N ILE A 90 -6.79 32.13 18.28
CA ILE A 90 -6.67 33.56 18.51
C ILE A 90 -6.15 34.22 17.23
N PRO A 91 -6.59 35.45 16.90
CA PRO A 91 -5.94 36.27 15.88
C PRO A 91 -4.43 36.34 16.10
N PHE A 92 -3.67 36.41 15.00
CA PHE A 92 -2.21 36.44 15.09
C PHE A 92 -1.72 37.65 15.89
N GLU A 93 -2.39 38.79 15.75
CA GLU A 93 -2.11 40.01 16.50
C GLU A 93 -2.28 39.81 18.01
N ASP A 94 -3.29 39.03 18.43
CA ASP A 94 -3.56 38.74 19.84
C ASP A 94 -2.48 37.83 20.43
N LEU A 95 -1.99 36.84 19.67
CA LEU A 95 -0.85 36.00 20.06
C LEU A 95 0.42 36.84 20.26
N VAL A 96 0.71 37.75 19.33
CA VAL A 96 1.91 38.60 19.37
C VAL A 96 1.90 39.49 20.61
N MET A 97 0.73 40.03 20.97
CA MET A 97 0.55 40.80 22.19
C MET A 97 0.67 39.92 23.45
N GLU A 98 0.13 38.70 23.45
CA GLU A 98 0.24 37.75 24.56
C GLU A 98 1.71 37.37 24.85
N ASP A 99 2.51 37.17 23.81
CA ASP A 99 3.94 36.88 23.91
C ASP A 99 4.80 38.11 24.27
N GLY A 100 4.18 39.28 24.43
CA GLY A 100 4.84 40.50 24.90
C GLY A 100 5.53 41.33 23.81
N PHE A 101 5.18 41.12 22.55
CA PHE A 101 5.68 41.87 21.41
C PHE A 101 4.61 42.79 20.82
N THR A 102 5.04 43.77 20.01
CA THR A 102 4.15 44.56 19.16
C THR A 102 4.25 44.14 17.70
N MET A 103 3.15 44.33 16.95
CA MET A 103 3.13 44.03 15.52
C MET A 103 4.15 44.86 14.73
N GLU A 104 4.42 46.10 15.16
CA GLU A 104 5.45 46.96 14.58
C GLU A 104 6.86 46.39 14.74
N GLU A 105 7.22 45.89 15.93
CA GLU A 105 8.53 45.26 16.19
C GLU A 105 8.74 44.03 15.30
N ILE A 106 7.72 43.18 15.17
CA ILE A 106 7.80 41.99 14.30
C ILE A 106 7.96 42.39 12.83
N ARG A 107 7.23 43.42 12.36
CA ARG A 107 7.34 43.90 10.98
C ARG A 107 8.71 44.48 10.65
N GLU A 108 9.35 45.18 11.59
CA GLU A 108 10.72 45.67 11.39
C GLU A 108 11.73 44.52 11.35
N LEU A 109 11.61 43.53 12.24
CA LEU A 109 12.46 42.33 12.21
C LEU A 109 12.30 41.54 10.91
N ALA A 110 11.07 41.43 10.38
CA ALA A 110 10.80 40.73 9.13
C ALA A 110 11.53 41.35 7.92
N LYS A 111 11.79 42.67 7.93
CA LYS A 111 12.56 43.33 6.86
C LYS A 111 14.04 42.97 6.86
N SER A 112 14.55 42.44 7.97
CA SER A 112 15.96 42.06 8.12
C SER A 112 16.24 40.62 7.68
N VAL A 113 15.21 39.84 7.36
CA VAL A 113 15.33 38.47 6.87
C VAL A 113 15.49 38.51 5.34
N GLU A 114 16.69 38.20 4.85
CA GLU A 114 16.93 37.92 3.43
C GLU A 114 16.49 36.49 3.11
N PHE A 115 15.70 36.30 2.05
CA PHE A 115 15.34 34.99 1.52
C PHE A 115 16.31 34.64 0.39
N ASP A 116 17.06 33.54 0.54
CA ASP A 116 17.87 32.92 -0.53
C ASP A 116 16.99 32.28 -1.62
#